data_AF-A0A921NAV5-F1
#
_entry.id   AF-A0A921NAV5-F1
#
_cell.length_a   1.000
_cell.length_b   1.000
_cell.length_c   1.000
_cell.angle_alpha   90.00
_cell.angle_beta   90.00
_cell.angle_gamma   90.00
#
_symmetry.space_group_name_H-M   'P 1'
#
loop_
_entity.id
_entity.type
_entity.pdbx_description
1 polymer ?
#
loop_
_entity_poly.entity_id
_entity_poly.type
_entity_poly.pdbx_seq_one_letter_code
_entity_poly.pdbx_strand_id
1 'polypeptide(L)'
;MRIPWLLIGATDPSRKMFLGDFIESDKKVDVKIEAIHIGIYFEGQAPPKTLTPYRWEEWDLPTSQERLKASYPIVKELFSEYK
;
A
#
# COMPACT_ATOMS: atom_id res chain seq x y z
N MET A 1 -2.56 8.39 -7.82
CA MET A 1 -2.13 7.06 -8.35
C MET A 1 -2.10 6.06 -7.20
N ARG A 2 -2.66 4.86 -7.35
CA ARG A 2 -2.57 3.78 -6.35
C ARG A 2 -1.81 2.62 -7.00
N ILE A 3 -0.68 2.23 -6.42
CA ILE A 3 0.12 1.09 -6.91
C ILE A 3 -0.19 -0.09 -6.00
N PRO A 4 -0.66 -1.23 -6.55
CA PRO A 4 -0.81 -2.45 -5.77
C PRO A 4 0.51 -2.83 -5.10
N TRP A 5 0.49 -3.05 -3.79
CA TRP A 5 1.70 -3.34 -3.02
C TRP A 5 2.42 -4.61 -3.49
N LEU A 6 1.70 -5.55 -4.14
CA LEU A 6 2.27 -6.78 -4.68
C LEU A 6 3.21 -6.49 -5.86
N LEU A 7 3.00 -5.40 -6.61
CA LEU A 7 3.87 -5.03 -7.72
C LEU A 7 5.23 -4.50 -7.27
N ILE A 8 5.30 -3.99 -6.04
CA ILE A 8 6.54 -3.47 -5.45
C ILE A 8 7.20 -4.47 -4.50
N GLY A 9 6.74 -5.73 -4.49
CA GLY A 9 7.32 -6.80 -3.67
C GLY A 9 7.08 -6.63 -2.16
N ALA A 10 6.09 -5.85 -1.74
CA ALA A 10 5.73 -5.75 -0.33
C ALA A 10 5.00 -7.03 0.10
N THR A 11 5.59 -7.77 1.05
CA THR A 11 4.96 -8.97 1.63
C THR A 11 4.02 -8.57 2.77
N ASP A 12 4.43 -7.61 3.59
CA ASP A 12 3.57 -6.97 4.59
C ASP A 12 3.93 -5.47 4.73
N PRO A 13 3.20 -4.56 4.07
CA PRO A 13 3.48 -3.12 4.16
C PRO A 13 3.17 -2.54 5.54
N SER A 14 2.32 -3.19 6.33
CA SER A 14 1.94 -2.73 7.67
C SER A 14 3.12 -2.81 8.65
N ARG A 15 3.97 -3.84 8.47
CA ARG A 15 5.20 -4.08 9.23
C ARG A 15 6.48 -3.68 8.48
N LYS A 16 6.34 -3.04 7.31
CA LYS A 16 7.44 -2.63 6.42
C LYS A 16 8.28 -3.80 5.90
N MET A 17 7.67 -4.95 5.66
CA MET A 17 8.33 -6.16 5.16
C MET A 17 8.20 -6.26 3.64
N PHE A 18 9.33 -6.51 2.99
CA PHE A 18 9.48 -6.63 1.54
C PHE A 18 10.27 -7.89 1.19
N LEU A 19 10.05 -8.39 -0.03
CA LEU A 19 10.80 -9.52 -0.55
C LEU A 19 12.28 -9.13 -0.67
N GLY A 20 13.13 -9.88 0.03
CA GLY A 20 14.58 -9.80 -0.06
C GLY A 20 15.16 -10.56 -1.25
N ASP A 21 16.49 -10.53 -1.35
CA ASP A 21 17.22 -11.32 -2.34
C ASP A 21 17.07 -12.82 -2.00
N PHE A 22 16.42 -13.56 -2.89
CA PHE A 22 16.22 -15.00 -2.78
C PHE A 22 17.26 -15.82 -3.56
N ILE A 23 18.13 -15.16 -4.33
CA ILE A 23 19.21 -15.81 -5.09
C ILE A 23 20.40 -16.04 -4.16
N GLU A 24 20.72 -15.07 -3.30
CA GLU A 24 21.78 -15.21 -2.30
C GLU A 24 21.36 -16.07 -1.10
N SER A 25 20.05 -16.18 -0.83
CA SER A 25 19.51 -16.96 0.27
C SER A 25 18.76 -18.20 -0.21
N ASP A 26 19.11 -19.38 0.30
CA ASP A 26 18.42 -20.66 0.03
C ASP A 26 16.99 -20.73 0.62
N LYS A 27 16.40 -19.59 1.04
CA LYS A 27 15.09 -19.48 1.70
C LYS A 27 14.37 -18.19 1.28
N LYS A 28 13.05 -18.13 1.50
CA LYS A 28 12.30 -16.86 1.45
C LYS A 28 12.81 -15.93 2.53
N VAL A 29 13.37 -14.79 2.12
CA VAL A 29 13.83 -13.74 3.03
C VAL A 29 12.85 -12.58 2.94
N ASP A 30 12.14 -12.33 4.03
CA ASP A 30 11.44 -11.06 4.21
C ASP A 30 12.42 -10.08 4.88
N VAL A 31 12.58 -8.89 4.28
CA VAL A 31 13.46 -7.83 4.76
C VAL A 31 12.61 -6.67 5.24
N LYS A 32 12.95 -6.14 6.42
CA LYS A 32 12.35 -4.91 6.93
C LYS A 32 13.04 -3.69 6.34
N ILE A 33 12.28 -2.77 5.75
CA ILE A 33 12.82 -1.51 5.20
C ILE A 33 12.43 -0.31 6.07
N GLU A 34 13.27 0.72 6.08
CA GLU A 34 12.98 1.97 6.80
C GLU A 34 12.21 2.99 5.97
N ALA A 35 12.48 3.06 4.66
CA ALA A 35 11.91 4.05 3.75
C ALA A 35 11.88 3.55 2.31
N ILE A 36 10.91 4.04 1.52
CA ILE A 36 10.87 3.86 0.07
C ILE A 36 11.37 5.13 -0.59
N HIS A 37 12.34 5.01 -1.50
CA HIS A 37 12.87 6.14 -2.26
C HIS A 37 12.22 6.17 -3.64
N ILE A 38 11.52 7.26 -3.97
CA ILE A 38 10.80 7.40 -5.24
C ILE A 38 11.39 8.56 -6.04
N GLY A 39 11.66 8.31 -7.32
CA GLY A 39 12.13 9.30 -8.28
C GLY A 39 11.26 9.31 -9.52
N ILE A 40 11.03 10.50 -10.07
CA ILE A 40 10.40 10.69 -11.37
C ILE A 40 11.41 11.42 -12.24
N TYR A 41 11.57 10.96 -13.47
CA TYR A 41 12.37 11.63 -14.47
C TYR A 41 11.66 11.56 -15.83
N PHE A 42 12.02 12.47 -16.71
CA PHE A 42 11.51 12.51 -18.07
C PHE A 42 12.61 12.12 -19.05
N GLU A 43 12.20 11.57 -20.20
CA GLU A 43 13.12 11.24 -21.27
C GLU A 43 13.89 12.51 -21.72
N GLY A 44 15.22 12.38 -21.86
CA GLY A 44 16.11 13.50 -22.15
C GLY A 44 16.59 14.30 -20.91
N GLN A 45 16.12 13.99 -19.70
CA GLN A 45 16.67 14.54 -18.46
C GLN A 45 17.51 13.50 -17.71
N ALA A 46 18.56 13.96 -17.03
CA ALA A 46 19.30 13.10 -16.11
C ALA A 46 18.39 12.69 -14.94
N PRO A 47 18.48 11.43 -14.47
CA PRO A 47 17.71 11.00 -13.32
C PRO A 47 18.07 11.84 -12.08
N PRO A 48 17.10 12.06 -11.16
CA PRO A 48 17.34 12.85 -9.96
C PRO A 48 18.46 12.22 -9.13
N LYS A 49 19.46 13.03 -8.74
CA LYS A 49 20.59 12.59 -7.89
C LYS A 49 20.17 12.24 -6.47
N THR A 50 19.08 12.82 -6.00
CA THR A 50 18.55 12.62 -4.66
C THR A 50 17.09 12.22 -4.77
N LEU A 51 16.74 11.12 -4.10
CA LEU A 51 15.38 10.62 -4.02
C LEU A 51 14.77 10.98 -2.67
N THR A 52 13.52 11.41 -2.66
CA THR A 52 12.82 11.73 -1.41
C THR A 52 12.43 10.43 -0.70
N PRO A 53 12.80 10.23 0.58
CA PRO A 53 12.39 9.07 1.33
C PRO A 53 10.93 9.21 1.76
N TYR A 54 10.12 8.20 1.46
CA TYR A 54 8.79 8.01 2.01
C TYR A 54 8.85 7.08 3.21
N ARG A 55 8.40 7.57 4.36
CA ARG A 55 8.30 6.84 5.63
C ARG A 55 6.85 6.83 6.09
N TRP A 56 6.45 5.75 6.75
CA TRP A 56 5.13 5.64 7.37
C TRP A 56 5.26 4.92 8.70
N GLU A 57 4.26 5.10 9.56
CA GLU A 57 4.17 4.37 10.83
C GLU A 57 3.63 2.97 10.59
N GLU A 58 4.12 2.01 11.38
CA GLU A 58 3.56 0.66 11.39
C GLU A 58 2.12 0.71 11.92
N TRP A 59 1.27 -0.17 11.40
CA TRP A 59 -0.13 -0.24 11.78
C TRP A 59 -0.59 -1.70 11.86
N ASP A 60 -1.39 -2.07 12.86
CA ASP A 60 -1.93 -3.44 12.97
C ASP A 60 -3.29 -3.59 12.26
N LEU A 61 -4.10 -2.54 12.30
CA LEU A 61 -5.37 -2.45 11.60
C LEU A 61 -5.33 -1.22 10.71
N PRO A 62 -5.69 -1.34 9.42
CA PRO A 62 -5.78 -0.17 8.58
C PRO A 62 -6.85 0.74 9.18
N THR A 63 -6.60 2.05 9.22
CA THR A 63 -7.59 3.02 9.65
C THR A 63 -8.77 3.00 8.67
N SER A 64 -9.72 2.11 8.92
CA SER A 64 -10.91 1.93 8.11
C SER A 64 -11.94 2.93 8.58
N GLN A 65 -12.35 3.83 7.70
CA GLN A 65 -13.64 4.48 7.83
C GLN A 65 -14.64 3.63 7.06
N GLU A 66 -15.69 3.17 7.74
CA GLU A 66 -16.78 2.51 7.05
C GLU A 66 -17.41 3.49 6.06
N ARG A 67 -17.19 3.24 4.77
CA ARG A 67 -17.89 3.95 3.72
C ARG A 67 -19.32 3.44 3.68
N LEU A 68 -20.28 4.36 3.78
CA LEU A 68 -21.67 4.05 3.50
C LEU A 68 -21.80 3.49 2.07
N LYS A 69 -22.27 2.24 1.97
CA LYS A 69 -22.51 1.60 0.66
C LYS A 69 -23.62 2.36 -0.08
N ALA A 70 -23.50 2.46 -1.40
CA ALA A 70 -24.52 3.12 -2.23
C ALA A 70 -25.90 2.44 -2.13
N SER A 71 -25.95 1.15 -1.77
CA SER A 71 -27.18 0.39 -1.55
C SER A 71 -27.86 0.68 -0.20
N TYR A 72 -27.19 1.34 0.74
CA TYR A 72 -27.76 1.66 2.05
C TYR A 72 -29.10 2.40 1.98
N PRO A 73 -29.27 3.48 1.18
CA PRO A 73 -30.57 4.14 1.04
C PRO A 73 -31.67 3.20 0.52
N ILE A 74 -31.36 2.30 -0.42
CA ILE A 74 -32.34 1.36 -1.00
C ILE A 74 -32.88 0.41 0.07
N VAL A 75 -31.98 -0.15 0.88
CA VAL A 75 -32.37 -1.06 1.98
C VAL A 75 -33.13 -0.28 3.06
N LYS A 76 -32.66 0.92 3.40
CA LYS A 76 -33.31 1.78 4.39
C LYS A 76 -34.75 2.16 3.98
N GLU A 77 -34.97 2.43 2.69
CA GLU A 77 -36.28 2.72 2.12
C GLU A 77 -37.20 1.50 2.16
N LEU A 78 -36.74 0.34 1.67
CA LEU A 78 -37.51 -0.91 1.69
C LEU A 78 -38.04 -1.23 3.10
N PHE A 79 -37.19 -1.16 4.12
CA PHE A 79 -37.58 -1.48 5.50
C PHE A 79 -38.34 -0.35 6.21
N SER A 80 -38.39 0.86 5.64
CA SER A 80 -39.22 1.94 6.17
C SER A 80 -40.71 1.72 5.91
N GLU A 81 -41.07 0.91 4.90
CA GLU A 81 -42.44 0.59 4.52
C GLU A 81 -43.08 -0.53 5.38
N TYR A 82 -42.27 -1.33 6.08
CA TYR A 82 -42.75 -2.46 6.91
C TYR A 82 -42.88 -2.11 8.40
N LYS A 83 -43.13 -0.84 8.73
CA LYS A 83 -43.19 -0.34 10.11
C LYS A 83 -44.60 -0.30 10.69
#